data_AF-A0A9W8X0M2-F1
#
_entry.id   AF-A0A9W8X0M2-F1
#
_cell.length_a   1.000
_cell.length_b   1.000
_cell.length_c   1.000
_cell.angle_alpha   90.00
_cell.angle_beta   90.00
_cell.angle_gamma   90.00
#
_symmetry.space_group_name_H-M   'P 1'
#
loop_
_entity.id
_entity.type
_entity.pdbx_description
1 polymer ?
#
loop_
_entity_poly.entity_id
_entity_poly.type
_entity_poly.pdbx_seq_one_letter_code
_entity_poly.pdbx_strand_id
1 'polypeptide(L)'
;MSDSISAISTLPPLLFSAVLSTYGLYLCKENITRLQQYEETSEKAAEWSNTAAQRLHKTRTTQTSGTLSLALSFLAATTLPFLASKHTPTFLGITGIALGAGLYTARTHMANFWNESKQTKIPFVEKFNDAIRGSEKVVTVLETLAFSWGVAGCVWALDWGLLGVGIWGGVAAARSAWMVNQGAV
;
A
#
# COMPACT_ATOMS: atom_id res chain seq x y z
N MET A 1 -28.76 -15.41 3.75
CA MET A 1 -27.62 -14.47 3.88
C MET A 1 -27.88 -13.67 5.13
N SER A 2 -26.89 -13.51 5.99
CA SER A 2 -27.00 -12.66 7.17
C SER A 2 -27.18 -11.21 6.75
N ASP A 3 -28.08 -10.47 7.41
CA ASP A 3 -28.23 -9.03 7.18
C ASP A 3 -27.02 -8.23 7.67
N SER A 4 -26.17 -8.85 8.51
CA SER A 4 -24.98 -8.23 9.07
C SER A 4 -23.84 -9.23 9.30
N ILE A 5 -22.61 -8.80 9.01
CA ILE A 5 -21.39 -9.56 9.29
C ILE A 5 -20.97 -9.27 10.73
N SER A 6 -20.55 -10.32 11.44
CA SER A 6 -20.04 -10.17 12.81
C SER A 6 -18.83 -9.24 12.85
N ALA A 7 -18.88 -8.22 13.72
CA ALA A 7 -17.76 -7.31 13.94
C ALA A 7 -16.49 -8.06 14.37
N ILE A 8 -16.63 -9.19 15.08
CA ILE A 8 -15.49 -10.01 15.49
C ILE A 8 -14.75 -10.62 14.29
N SER A 9 -15.48 -11.01 13.23
CA SER A 9 -14.84 -11.56 12.02
C SER A 9 -14.25 -10.48 11.11
N THR A 10 -14.64 -9.22 11.26
CA THR A 10 -14.07 -8.10 10.48
C THR A 10 -12.83 -7.50 11.15
N LEU A 11 -12.68 -7.64 12.46
CA LEU A 11 -11.56 -7.08 13.22
C LEU A 11 -10.17 -7.55 12.77
N PRO A 12 -9.88 -8.85 12.53
CA PRO A 12 -8.53 -9.27 12.16
C PRO A 12 -8.05 -8.64 10.84
N PRO A 13 -8.84 -8.65 9.74
CA PRO A 13 -8.49 -7.92 8.53
C PRO A 13 -8.26 -6.43 8.72
N LEU A 14 -9.09 -5.78 9.54
CA LEU A 14 -9.00 -4.34 9.79
C LEU A 14 -7.76 -3.98 10.61
N LEU A 15 -7.47 -4.71 11.69
CA LEU A 15 -6.28 -4.50 12.52
C LEU A 15 -4.99 -4.73 11.74
N PHE A 16 -4.92 -5.81 10.97
CA PHE A 16 -3.78 -6.09 10.09
C PHE A 16 -3.56 -4.96 9.09
N SER A 17 -4.63 -4.52 8.41
CA SER A 17 -4.55 -3.42 7.45
C SER A 17 -4.16 -2.11 8.10
N ALA A 18 -4.62 -1.81 9.32
CA ALA A 18 -4.24 -0.60 10.06
C ALA A 18 -2.74 -0.60 10.41
N VAL A 19 -2.23 -1.70 10.97
CA VAL A 19 -0.80 -1.85 11.33
C VAL A 19 0.07 -1.74 10.10
N LEU A 20 -0.26 -2.49 9.04
CA LEU A 20 0.55 -2.53 7.84
C LEU A 20 0.49 -1.20 7.05
N SER A 21 -0.66 -0.51 7.04
CA SER A 21 -0.77 0.84 6.47
C SER A 21 0.06 1.86 7.26
N THR A 22 0.10 1.76 8.59
CA THR A 22 0.93 2.62 9.44
C THR A 22 2.42 2.42 9.13
N TYR A 23 2.86 1.16 9.02
CA TYR A 23 4.23 0.85 8.62
C TYR A 23 4.57 1.39 7.22
N GLY A 24 3.66 1.21 6.25
CA GLY A 24 3.81 1.79 4.91
C GLY A 24 3.93 3.32 4.92
N LEU A 25 3.10 4.01 5.70
CA LEU A 25 3.16 5.46 5.85
C LEU A 25 4.48 5.93 6.49
N TYR A 26 5.01 5.17 7.46
CA TYR A 26 6.32 5.42 8.03
C TYR A 26 7.43 5.32 6.97
N LEU A 27 7.42 4.28 6.13
CA LEU A 27 8.36 4.13 5.02
C LEU A 27 8.21 5.28 3.99
N CYS A 28 6.98 5.66 3.63
CA CYS A 28 6.74 6.80 2.75
C CYS A 28 7.34 8.08 3.31
N LYS A 29 7.15 8.36 4.61
CA LYS A 29 7.76 9.52 5.28
C LYS A 29 9.28 9.50 5.14
N GLU A 30 9.92 8.37 5.43
CA GLU A 30 11.38 8.25 5.32
C GLU A 30 11.88 8.48 3.88
N ASN A 31 11.22 7.87 2.90
CA ASN A 31 11.59 8.02 1.48
C ASN A 31 11.39 9.45 0.98
N ILE A 32 10.27 10.09 1.31
CA ILE A 32 9.98 11.48 0.94
C ILE A 32 11.04 12.40 1.56
N THR A 33 11.38 12.23 2.84
CA THR A 33 12.42 13.04 3.49
C THR A 33 13.79 12.87 2.83
N ARG A 34 14.14 11.66 2.38
CA ARG A 34 15.38 11.41 1.64
C ARG A 34 15.37 12.07 0.26
N LEU A 35 14.25 11.99 -0.47
CA LEU A 35 14.10 12.60 -1.79
C LEU A 35 14.10 14.13 -1.74
N GLN A 36 13.48 14.71 -0.72
CA GLN A 36 13.43 16.16 -0.51
C GLN A 36 14.82 16.81 -0.42
N GLN A 37 15.83 16.08 0.05
CA GLN A 37 17.21 16.58 0.12
C GLN A 37 17.83 16.85 -1.26
N TYR A 38 17.29 16.22 -2.31
CA TYR A 38 17.76 16.36 -3.69
C TYR A 38 16.75 17.10 -4.57
N GLU A 39 15.68 17.65 -4.00
CA GLU A 39 14.58 18.26 -4.74
C GLU A 39 15.08 19.47 -5.53
N GLU A 40 15.80 20.39 -4.88
CA GLU A 40 16.31 21.61 -5.53
C GLU A 40 17.28 21.28 -6.67
N THR A 41 18.15 20.29 -6.48
CA THR A 41 19.07 19.82 -7.54
C THR A 41 18.30 19.19 -8.69
N SER A 42 17.23 18.43 -8.38
CA SER A 42 16.37 17.79 -9.38
C SER A 42 15.55 18.81 -10.17
N GLU A 43 15.10 19.88 -9.52
CA GLU A 43 14.40 21.01 -10.16
C GLU A 43 15.32 21.77 -11.10
N LYS A 44 16.54 22.12 -10.65
CA LYS A 44 17.55 22.71 -11.52
C LYS A 44 17.84 21.81 -12.72
N ALA A 45 18.03 20.51 -12.51
CA ALA A 45 18.23 19.59 -13.63
C ALA A 45 17.03 19.53 -14.58
N ALA A 46 15.81 19.69 -14.07
CA ALA A 46 14.57 19.70 -14.86
C ALA A 46 14.44 20.94 -15.75
N GLU A 47 15.00 22.09 -15.35
CA GLU A 47 15.03 23.31 -16.19
C GLU A 47 15.84 23.09 -17.47
N TRP A 48 16.90 22.28 -17.40
CA TRP A 48 17.82 22.05 -18.51
C TRP A 48 17.57 20.73 -19.25
N SER A 49 16.66 19.89 -18.78
CA SER A 49 16.38 18.58 -19.39
C SER A 49 14.94 18.12 -19.20
N ASN A 50 14.24 17.91 -20.33
CA ASN A 50 12.90 17.32 -20.34
C ASN A 50 12.86 15.92 -19.69
N THR A 51 13.93 15.14 -19.80
CA THR A 51 14.02 13.83 -19.14
C THR A 51 14.07 13.97 -17.62
N ALA A 52 14.85 14.93 -17.11
CA ALA A 52 14.91 15.21 -15.67
C ALA A 52 13.56 15.73 -15.16
N ALA A 53 12.90 16.63 -15.89
CA ALA A 53 11.55 17.12 -15.57
C ALA A 53 10.53 15.98 -15.49
N GLN A 54 10.53 15.07 -16.47
CA GLN A 54 9.64 13.91 -16.47
C GLN A 54 9.91 12.96 -15.29
N ARG A 55 11.19 12.76 -14.93
CA ARG A 55 11.57 11.94 -13.77
C ARG A 55 11.12 12.58 -12.45
N LEU A 56 11.36 13.87 -12.26
CA LEU A 56 10.90 14.61 -11.09
C LEU A 56 9.38 14.52 -10.94
N HIS A 57 8.65 14.72 -12.04
CA HIS A 57 7.20 14.60 -12.03
C HIS A 57 6.75 13.18 -11.63
N LYS A 58 7.34 12.12 -12.21
CA LYS A 58 7.02 10.73 -11.85
C LYS A 58 7.37 10.41 -10.40
N THR A 59 8.49 10.91 -9.88
CA THR A 59 8.85 10.78 -8.46
C THR A 59 7.74 11.34 -7.57
N ARG A 60 7.31 12.58 -7.82
CA ARG A 60 6.24 13.22 -7.04
C ARG A 60 4.93 12.45 -7.15
N THR A 61 4.48 12.10 -8.35
CA THR A 61 3.18 11.42 -8.52
C THR A 61 3.17 10.02 -7.93
N THR A 62 4.24 9.26 -8.07
CA THR A 62 4.33 7.91 -7.51
C THR A 62 4.35 7.93 -5.99
N GLN A 63 5.16 8.78 -5.36
CA GLN A 63 5.18 8.94 -3.90
C GLN A 63 3.84 9.43 -3.36
N THR A 64 3.21 10.42 -4.01
CA THR A 64 1.88 10.91 -3.63
C THR A 64 0.83 9.80 -3.77
N SER A 65 0.82 9.06 -4.87
CA SER A 65 -0.17 7.99 -5.08
C SER A 65 -0.04 6.87 -4.05
N GLY A 66 1.18 6.41 -3.74
CA GLY A 66 1.43 5.40 -2.72
C GLY A 66 1.02 5.87 -1.33
N THR A 67 1.44 7.09 -0.96
CA THR A 67 1.12 7.68 0.35
C THR A 67 -0.39 7.86 0.53
N LEU A 68 -1.09 8.36 -0.49
CA LEU A 68 -2.53 8.58 -0.44
C LEU A 68 -3.30 7.26 -0.33
N SER A 69 -2.93 6.24 -1.09
CA SER A 69 -3.57 4.92 -0.99
C SER A 69 -3.36 4.26 0.37
N LEU A 70 -2.17 4.39 0.97
CA LEU A 70 -1.91 3.91 2.33
C LEU A 70 -2.70 4.69 3.38
N ALA A 71 -2.81 6.02 3.23
CA ALA A 71 -3.60 6.85 4.12
C ALA A 71 -5.09 6.48 4.07
N LEU A 72 -5.64 6.28 2.87
CA LEU A 72 -7.03 5.83 2.69
C LEU A 72 -7.27 4.44 3.28
N SER A 73 -6.33 3.51 3.08
CA SER A 73 -6.36 2.18 3.70
C SER A 73 -6.35 2.27 5.23
N PHE A 74 -5.48 3.09 5.81
CA PHE A 74 -5.42 3.33 7.26
C PHE A 74 -6.72 3.94 7.80
N LEU A 75 -7.25 4.96 7.13
CA LEU A 75 -8.50 5.61 7.52
C LEU A 75 -9.66 4.62 7.47
N ALA A 76 -9.78 3.82 6.41
CA ALA A 76 -10.83 2.80 6.33
C ALA A 76 -10.67 1.75 7.44
N ALA A 77 -9.46 1.24 7.64
CA ALA A 77 -9.16 0.21 8.64
C ALA A 77 -9.44 0.66 10.08
N THR A 78 -9.24 1.94 10.38
CA THR A 78 -9.44 2.51 11.71
C THR A 78 -10.86 3.01 11.96
N THR A 79 -11.61 3.39 10.92
CA THR A 79 -12.98 3.91 11.06
C THR A 79 -14.05 2.84 10.99
N LEU A 80 -13.89 1.81 10.12
CA LEU A 80 -14.87 0.73 9.95
C LEU A 80 -15.22 -0.04 11.23
N PRO A 81 -14.30 -0.30 12.19
CA PRO A 81 -14.65 -0.95 13.45
C PRO A 81 -15.72 -0.21 14.26
N PHE A 82 -15.78 1.13 14.14
CA PHE A 82 -16.73 1.98 14.88
C PHE A 82 -18.05 2.20 14.13
N LEU A 83 -18.17 1.71 12.89
CA LEU A 83 -19.34 1.87 12.04
C LEU A 83 -20.10 0.55 11.89
N ALA A 84 -20.51 -0.04 13.02
CA ALA A 84 -21.20 -1.35 13.05
C ALA A 84 -22.45 -1.41 12.14
N SER A 85 -23.18 -0.29 12.00
CA SER A 85 -24.33 -0.18 11.09
C SER A 85 -23.99 -0.34 9.60
N LYS A 86 -22.70 -0.30 9.25
CA LYS A 86 -22.18 -0.51 7.89
C LYS A 86 -21.59 -1.90 7.69
N HIS A 87 -21.67 -2.79 8.67
CA HIS A 87 -21.16 -4.17 8.55
C HIS A 87 -22.17 -5.05 7.79
N THR A 88 -22.51 -4.65 6.57
CA THR A 88 -23.31 -5.46 5.65
C THR A 88 -22.40 -6.11 4.62
N PRO A 89 -22.74 -7.31 4.09
CA PRO A 89 -21.95 -7.99 3.07
C PRO A 89 -21.64 -7.11 1.86
N THR A 90 -22.62 -6.36 1.37
CA THR A 90 -22.47 -5.47 0.21
C THR A 90 -21.52 -4.32 0.50
N PHE A 91 -21.69 -3.62 1.62
CA PHE A 91 -20.87 -2.44 1.92
C PHE A 91 -19.41 -2.85 2.16
N LEU A 92 -19.18 -3.82 3.04
CA LEU A 92 -17.83 -4.31 3.34
C LEU A 92 -17.18 -4.94 2.11
N GLY A 93 -17.93 -5.72 1.33
CA GLY A 93 -17.44 -6.33 0.10
C GLY A 93 -16.97 -5.30 -0.93
N ILE A 94 -17.82 -4.30 -1.23
CA ILE A 94 -17.47 -3.21 -2.16
C ILE A 94 -16.28 -2.42 -1.62
N THR A 95 -16.29 -2.04 -0.34
CA THR A 95 -15.18 -1.29 0.26
C THR A 95 -13.86 -2.06 0.18
N GLY A 96 -13.85 -3.35 0.53
CA GLY A 96 -12.66 -4.19 0.48
C GLY A 96 -12.12 -4.35 -0.94
N ILE A 97 -12.99 -4.65 -1.91
CA ILE A 97 -12.60 -4.78 -3.32
C ILE A 97 -12.08 -3.45 -3.88
N ALA A 98 -12.76 -2.34 -3.59
CA ALA A 98 -12.37 -1.02 -4.08
C ALA A 98 -11.02 -0.56 -3.50
N LEU A 99 -10.81 -0.73 -2.19
CA LEU A 99 -9.52 -0.44 -1.55
C LEU A 99 -8.42 -1.34 -2.09
N GLY A 100 -8.69 -2.64 -2.24
CA GLY A 100 -7.76 -3.60 -2.85
C GLY A 100 -7.32 -3.16 -4.25
N ALA A 101 -8.27 -2.79 -5.10
CA ALA A 101 -8.00 -2.30 -6.46
C ALA A 101 -7.23 -0.96 -6.46
N GLY A 102 -7.58 -0.03 -5.57
CA GLY A 102 -6.88 1.25 -5.43
C GLY A 102 -5.42 1.07 -5.00
N LEU A 103 -5.18 0.24 -3.98
CA LEU A 103 -3.84 -0.13 -3.53
C LEU A 103 -3.04 -0.85 -4.62
N TYR A 104 -3.65 -1.78 -5.35
CA TYR A 104 -2.99 -2.46 -6.46
C TYR A 104 -2.61 -1.52 -7.61
N THR A 105 -3.46 -0.52 -7.87
CA THR A 105 -3.19 0.52 -8.88
C THR A 105 -2.00 1.38 -8.45
N ALA A 106 -1.97 1.85 -7.19
CA ALA A 106 -0.85 2.60 -6.64
C ALA A 106 0.45 1.76 -6.63
N ARG A 107 0.35 0.49 -6.23
CA ARG A 107 1.44 -0.49 -6.31
C ARG A 107 2.00 -0.56 -7.72
N THR A 108 1.14 -0.72 -8.72
CA THR A 108 1.56 -0.85 -10.13
C THR A 108 2.20 0.43 -10.64
N HIS A 109 1.62 1.59 -10.31
CA HIS A 109 2.17 2.90 -10.66
C HIS A 109 3.58 3.09 -10.06
N MET A 110 3.77 2.77 -8.78
CA MET A 110 5.06 2.84 -8.12
C MET A 110 6.06 1.82 -8.64
N ALA A 111 5.68 0.54 -8.75
CA ALA A 111 6.55 -0.55 -9.21
C ALA A 111 7.08 -0.30 -10.63
N ASN A 112 6.26 0.26 -11.51
CA ASN A 112 6.69 0.57 -12.87
C ASN A 112 7.80 1.63 -12.94
N PHE A 113 7.89 2.49 -11.93
CA PHE A 113 8.88 3.57 -11.87
C PHE A 113 10.10 3.24 -11.00
N TRP A 114 9.88 2.66 -9.81
CA TRP A 114 10.90 2.46 -8.78
C TRP A 114 11.65 1.13 -8.84
N ASN A 115 11.32 0.25 -9.79
CA ASN A 115 11.95 -1.06 -9.92
C ASN A 115 13.48 -0.95 -10.12
N GLU A 116 14.24 -1.54 -9.19
CA GLU A 116 15.70 -1.55 -9.16
C GLU A 116 16.34 -2.23 -10.36
N SER A 117 15.68 -3.24 -10.95
CA SER A 117 16.17 -3.87 -12.19
C SER A 117 16.16 -2.91 -13.38
N LYS A 118 15.40 -1.81 -13.28
CA LYS A 118 15.27 -0.79 -14.33
C LYS A 118 15.91 0.55 -13.95
N GLN A 119 16.11 0.83 -12.66
CA GLN A 119 16.73 2.08 -12.22
C GLN A 119 18.24 1.91 -12.01
N THR A 120 19.03 2.68 -12.74
CA THR A 120 20.48 2.78 -12.54
C THR A 120 20.75 3.41 -11.17
N LYS A 121 21.42 2.67 -10.28
CA LYS A 121 21.97 3.22 -9.03
C LYS A 121 23.02 4.26 -9.38
N ILE A 122 22.84 5.48 -8.88
CA ILE A 122 23.74 6.58 -9.20
C ILE A 122 24.84 6.60 -8.14
N PRO A 123 26.13 6.57 -8.53
CA PRO A 123 27.22 6.62 -7.57
C PRO A 123 27.20 7.96 -6.80
N PHE A 124 27.59 7.93 -5.54
CA PHE A 124 27.72 9.10 -4.64
C PHE A 124 26.43 9.80 -4.19
N VAL A 125 25.25 9.26 -4.51
CA VAL A 125 23.94 9.73 -3.97
C VAL A 125 23.25 8.64 -3.16
N GLU A 126 23.91 8.21 -2.09
CA GLU A 126 23.47 7.07 -1.26
C GLU A 126 22.03 7.20 -0.76
N LYS A 127 21.64 8.37 -0.24
CA LYS A 127 20.29 8.60 0.26
C LYS A 127 19.22 8.54 -0.84
N PHE A 128 19.57 8.89 -2.08
CA PHE A 128 18.69 8.71 -3.23
C PHE A 128 18.52 7.22 -3.56
N ASN A 129 19.62 6.46 -3.57
CA ASN A 129 19.57 5.00 -3.75
C ASN A 129 18.85 4.29 -2.59
N ASP A 130 18.90 4.83 -1.37
CA ASP A 130 18.12 4.36 -0.22
C ASP A 130 16.63 4.65 -0.38
N ALA A 131 16.27 5.79 -0.98
CA ALA A 131 14.89 6.12 -1.29
C ALA A 131 14.31 5.23 -2.40
N ILE A 132 15.12 4.78 -3.37
CA ILE A 132 14.73 3.78 -4.37
C ILE A 132 14.40 2.46 -3.66
N ARG A 133 15.34 1.93 -2.87
CA ARG A 133 15.15 0.70 -2.04
C ARG A 133 13.90 0.79 -1.17
N GLY A 134 13.75 1.89 -0.45
CA GLY A 134 12.61 2.09 0.41
C GLY A 134 11.30 2.20 -0.36
N SER A 135 11.29 2.72 -1.59
CA SER A 135 10.10 2.78 -2.43
C SER A 135 9.66 1.39 -2.91
N GLU A 136 10.60 0.46 -3.13
CA GLU A 136 10.27 -0.94 -3.38
C GLU A 136 9.65 -1.62 -2.16
N LYS A 137 10.13 -1.33 -0.95
CA LYS A 137 9.47 -1.81 0.28
C LYS A 137 8.03 -1.31 0.37
N VAL A 138 7.78 -0.05 0.01
CA VAL A 138 6.42 0.51 -0.06
C VAL A 138 5.57 -0.23 -1.10
N VAL A 139 6.13 -0.56 -2.28
CA VAL A 139 5.45 -1.37 -3.31
C VAL A 139 5.01 -2.72 -2.74
N THR A 140 5.89 -3.39 -2.00
CA THR A 140 5.59 -4.69 -1.37
C THR A 140 4.49 -4.56 -0.31
N VAL A 141 4.52 -3.51 0.51
CA VAL A 141 3.47 -3.21 1.50
C VAL A 141 2.12 -2.95 0.81
N LEU A 142 2.10 -2.11 -0.23
CA LEU A 142 0.89 -1.84 -1.03
C LEU A 142 0.32 -3.11 -1.65
N GLU A 143 1.17 -3.99 -2.16
CA GLU A 143 0.75 -5.28 -2.75
C GLU A 143 0.10 -6.18 -1.70
N THR A 144 0.72 -6.32 -0.52
CA THR A 144 0.17 -7.14 0.56
C THR A 144 -1.15 -6.59 1.09
N LEU A 145 -1.27 -5.26 1.24
CA LEU A 145 -2.53 -4.62 1.58
C LEU A 145 -3.59 -4.82 0.48
N ALA A 146 -3.21 -4.75 -0.79
CA ALA A 146 -4.12 -4.96 -1.91
C ALA A 146 -4.74 -6.37 -1.87
N PHE A 147 -3.91 -7.40 -1.66
CA PHE A 147 -4.39 -8.77 -1.49
C PHE A 147 -5.22 -8.94 -0.21
N SER A 148 -4.78 -8.37 0.91
CA SER A 148 -5.53 -8.44 2.18
C SER A 148 -6.94 -7.86 2.02
N TRP A 149 -7.06 -6.64 1.50
CA TRP A 149 -8.35 -5.98 1.28
C TRP A 149 -9.20 -6.68 0.22
N GLY A 150 -8.59 -7.13 -0.89
CA GLY A 150 -9.30 -7.85 -1.94
C GLY A 150 -9.89 -9.17 -1.44
N VAL A 151 -9.11 -9.96 -0.71
CA VAL A 151 -9.58 -11.24 -0.13
C VAL A 151 -10.61 -11.00 0.96
N ALA A 152 -10.40 -10.03 1.86
CA ALA A 152 -11.39 -9.66 2.87
C ALA A 152 -12.71 -9.19 2.22
N GLY A 153 -12.63 -8.38 1.17
CA GLY A 153 -13.78 -7.93 0.39
C GLY A 153 -14.56 -9.11 -0.22
N CYS A 154 -13.88 -10.07 -0.84
CA CYS A 154 -14.52 -11.29 -1.35
C CYS A 154 -15.17 -12.11 -0.24
N VAL A 155 -14.45 -12.32 0.87
CA VAL A 155 -14.96 -13.04 2.04
C VAL A 155 -16.24 -12.41 2.60
N TRP A 156 -16.27 -11.08 2.71
CA TRP A 156 -17.43 -10.34 3.19
C TRP A 156 -18.57 -10.35 2.18
N ALA A 157 -18.29 -10.14 0.88
CA ALA A 157 -19.30 -10.18 -0.16
C ALA A 157 -20.02 -11.54 -0.23
N LEU A 158 -19.31 -12.63 0.06
CA LEU A 158 -19.81 -14.00 0.04
C LEU A 158 -20.36 -14.48 1.39
N ASP A 159 -20.32 -13.64 2.43
CA ASP A 159 -20.80 -13.93 3.78
C ASP A 159 -20.20 -15.23 4.37
N TRP A 160 -18.90 -15.46 4.14
CA TRP A 160 -18.20 -16.68 4.58
C TRP A 160 -17.86 -16.73 6.08
N GLY A 161 -18.25 -15.70 6.85
CA GLY A 161 -18.07 -15.65 8.30
C GLY A 161 -16.66 -16.01 8.78
N LEU A 162 -16.56 -16.89 9.79
CA LEU A 162 -15.30 -17.33 10.38
C LEU A 162 -14.42 -18.17 9.43
N LEU A 163 -15.02 -18.96 8.53
CA LEU A 163 -14.26 -19.69 7.50
C LEU A 163 -13.50 -18.71 6.60
N GLY A 164 -14.15 -17.61 6.25
CA GLY A 164 -13.55 -16.52 5.50
C GLY A 164 -12.36 -15.86 6.21
N VAL A 165 -12.41 -15.73 7.55
CA VAL A 165 -11.27 -15.24 8.35
C VAL A 165 -10.08 -16.19 8.24
N GLY A 166 -10.32 -17.51 8.24
CA GLY A 166 -9.27 -18.51 8.02
C GLY A 166 -8.61 -18.39 6.65
N ILE A 167 -9.42 -18.24 5.59
CA ILE A 167 -8.92 -18.04 4.21
C ILE A 167 -8.09 -16.75 4.10
N TRP A 168 -8.66 -15.64 4.58
CA TRP A 168 -7.96 -14.35 4.60
C TRP A 168 -6.65 -14.45 5.40
N GLY A 169 -6.68 -15.06 6.58
CA GLY A 169 -5.52 -15.23 7.45
C GLY A 169 -4.41 -16.05 6.79
N GLY A 170 -4.77 -17.11 6.06
CA GLY A 170 -3.82 -17.91 5.27
C GLY A 170 -3.14 -17.07 4.18
N VAL A 171 -3.90 -16.26 3.44
CA VAL A 171 -3.34 -15.36 2.41
C VAL A 171 -2.47 -14.28 3.02
N ALA A 172 -2.93 -13.62 4.09
CA ALA A 172 -2.18 -12.58 4.78
C ALA A 172 -0.86 -13.13 5.33
N ALA A 173 -0.88 -14.31 5.97
CA ALA A 173 0.32 -14.97 6.49
C ALA A 173 1.29 -15.35 5.37
N ALA A 174 0.80 -15.97 4.29
CA ALA A 174 1.63 -16.34 3.14
C ALA A 174 2.30 -15.10 2.50
N ARG A 175 1.55 -14.00 2.37
CA ARG A 175 2.07 -12.74 1.86
C ARG A 175 3.10 -12.12 2.80
N SER A 176 2.81 -12.02 4.09
CA SER A 176 3.77 -11.49 5.08
C SER A 176 5.06 -12.31 5.14
N ALA A 177 4.98 -13.65 5.08
CA ALA A 177 6.16 -14.51 5.02
C ALA A 177 7.00 -14.24 3.76
N TRP A 178 6.36 -14.03 2.61
CA TRP A 178 7.04 -13.66 1.38
C TRP A 178 7.72 -12.28 1.48
N MET A 179 7.09 -11.30 2.14
CA MET A 179 7.72 -9.99 2.38
C MET A 179 9.00 -10.10 3.20
N VAL A 180 8.97 -10.89 4.28
CA VAL A 180 10.14 -11.13 5.13
C VAL A 180 11.27 -11.80 4.34
N ASN A 181 10.94 -12.80 3.51
CA ASN A 181 11.93 -13.48 2.68
C ASN A 181 12.59 -12.55 1.63
N GLN A 182 11.91 -11.46 1.23
CA GLN A 182 12.48 -10.45 0.34
C GLN A 182 13.21 -9.31 1.07
N GLY A 183 13.34 -9.36 2.40
CA GLY A 183 13.93 -8.28 3.20
C GLY A 183 13.12 -6.98 3.18
N ALA A 184 11.83 -7.07 2.86
CA ALA A 184 10.93 -5.91 2.82
C ALA A 184 10.47 -5.47 4.22
N VAL A 185 10.58 -6.35 5.22
CA VAL A 185 10.33 -6.10 6.65
C VAL A 185 11.49 -6.67 7.45
#